data_AF-A0A4Y8PBU1-F1
#
_entry.id   AF-A0A4Y8PBU1-F1
#
_cell.length_a   1.000
_cell.length_b   1.000
_cell.length_c   1.000
_cell.angle_alpha   90.00
_cell.angle_beta   90.00
_cell.angle_gamma   90.00
#
_symmetry.space_group_name_H-M   'P 1'
#
loop_
_entity.id
_entity.type
_entity.pdbx_description
1 polymer ?
#
loop_
_entity_poly.entity_id
_entity_poly.type
_entity_poly.pdbx_seq_one_letter_code
_entity_poly.pdbx_strand_id
1 'polypeptide(L)'
;MKSSHVDQFPRKNKEWTEAVVIEEIKKWHEAGKPLFSHYMRKHYQELLAAAVRYFGNWGKAVNAAGLSYDEIRRYRAWSKEKIIQMIQQLYRQGTDLSFRAMMLGEYAPMVYAAIRPNYFGSWKNALLAAGLAPEDIYRYKTWKNENILEEIRRLYNEGADLSSKQMEKNASSLIAIARRRFGSWSAAIEQAGLNYDAIRNRKRWSKELIIQGIRSLKDQGIPLTSTRIREVDPSLFAAACKKRFFGSWKKAVQSALA
;
A
#
# COMPACT_ATOMS: atom_id res chain seq x y z
N MET A 1 38.61 36.78 12.82
CA MET A 1 39.52 35.73 12.32
C MET A 1 38.73 34.54 11.83
N LYS A 2 38.61 34.35 10.51
CA LYS A 2 38.26 33.05 9.90
C LYS A 2 39.30 32.80 8.82
N SER A 3 40.22 31.89 9.12
CA SER A 3 41.31 31.49 8.23
C SER A 3 40.73 30.58 7.15
N SER A 4 40.45 31.14 5.98
CA SER A 4 40.14 30.37 4.77
C SER A 4 41.46 29.94 4.14
N HIS A 5 42.01 28.81 4.60
CA HIS A 5 43.12 28.16 3.90
C HIS A 5 42.59 27.56 2.59
N VAL A 6 42.66 28.37 1.53
CA VAL A 6 42.56 27.88 0.16
C VAL A 6 43.91 27.22 -0.13
N ASP A 7 43.96 25.88 -0.06
CA ASP A 7 45.10 25.10 -0.57
C ASP A 7 45.25 25.41 -2.08
N GLN A 8 46.11 26.38 -2.39
CA GLN A 8 46.54 26.69 -3.74
C GLN A 8 47.63 25.69 -4.12
N PHE A 9 47.25 24.60 -4.80
CA PHE A 9 48.24 23.78 -5.51
C PHE A 9 48.79 24.57 -6.70
N PRO A 10 50.12 24.66 -6.88
CA PRO A 10 50.71 25.37 -8.01
C PRO A 10 50.31 24.69 -9.32
N ARG A 11 49.64 25.43 -10.20
CA ARG A 11 49.25 25.01 -11.55
C ARG A 11 50.49 24.89 -12.45
N LYS A 12 51.23 23.79 -12.33
CA LYS A 12 52.10 23.31 -13.42
C LYS A 12 51.22 22.62 -14.46
N ASN A 13 51.53 22.80 -15.75
CA ASN A 13 50.98 21.97 -16.82
C ASN A 13 51.41 20.52 -16.57
N LYS A 14 50.58 19.79 -15.81
CA LYS A 14 50.82 18.39 -15.50
C LYS A 14 50.52 17.57 -16.75
N GLU A 15 51.51 16.83 -17.23
CA GLU A 15 51.28 15.85 -18.29
C GLU A 15 50.47 14.69 -17.71
N TRP A 16 49.21 14.63 -18.10
CA TRP A 16 48.31 13.57 -17.66
C TRP A 16 48.55 12.30 -18.46
N THR A 17 48.69 11.18 -17.76
CA THR A 17 48.70 9.82 -18.31
C THR A 17 47.80 8.94 -17.45
N GLU A 18 47.48 7.72 -17.90
CA GLU A 18 46.74 6.74 -17.10
C GLU A 18 47.39 6.51 -15.73
N ALA A 19 48.71 6.34 -15.70
CA ALA A 19 49.48 6.13 -14.47
C ALA A 19 49.39 7.32 -13.52
N VAL A 20 49.55 8.54 -14.04
CA VAL A 20 49.48 9.79 -13.24
C VAL A 20 48.08 10.00 -12.65
N VAL A 21 47.02 9.63 -13.38
CA VAL A 21 45.64 9.68 -12.86
C VAL A 21 45.47 8.70 -11.70
N ILE A 22 45.93 7.46 -11.83
CA ILE A 22 45.84 6.44 -10.78
C ILE A 22 46.61 6.89 -9.53
N GLU A 23 47.83 7.39 -9.70
CA GLU A 23 48.68 7.88 -8.61
C GLU A 23 48.01 9.02 -7.83
N GLU A 24 47.45 10.01 -8.54
CA GLU A 24 46.75 11.13 -7.90
C GLU A 24 45.47 10.70 -7.17
N ILE A 25 44.72 9.73 -7.71
CA ILE A 25 43.55 9.18 -7.01
C ILE A 25 43.98 8.52 -5.70
N LYS A 26 45.05 7.72 -5.70
CA LYS A 26 45.58 7.07 -4.49
C LYS A 26 46.07 8.10 -3.48
N LYS A 27 46.88 9.08 -3.90
CA LYS A 27 47.37 10.17 -3.04
C LYS A 27 46.22 10.96 -2.40
N TRP A 28 45.18 11.25 -3.17
CA TRP A 28 44.00 11.95 -2.68
C TRP A 28 43.21 11.12 -1.67
N HIS A 29 43.13 9.80 -1.89
CA HIS A 29 42.53 8.86 -0.95
C HIS A 29 43.31 8.76 0.36
N GLU A 30 44.63 8.59 0.28
CA GLU A 30 45.54 8.50 1.44
C GLU A 30 45.51 9.76 2.29
N ALA A 31 45.30 10.93 1.66
CA ALA A 31 45.09 12.19 2.37
C ALA A 31 43.71 12.29 3.07
N GLY A 32 42.89 11.24 3.04
CA GLY A 32 41.55 11.20 3.64
C GLY A 32 40.54 12.13 2.96
N LYS A 33 40.84 12.64 1.76
CA LYS A 33 40.01 13.61 1.07
C LYS A 33 38.85 12.92 0.33
N PRO A 34 37.67 13.53 0.24
CA PRO A 34 36.54 12.92 -0.45
C PRO A 34 36.81 12.70 -1.95
N LEU A 35 36.47 11.51 -2.46
CA LEU A 35 36.66 11.10 -3.86
C LEU A 35 35.35 10.97 -4.65
N PHE A 36 34.18 11.32 -4.09
CA PHE A 36 32.94 11.26 -4.86
C PHE A 36 32.92 12.33 -5.97
N SER A 37 32.44 11.97 -7.16
CA SER A 37 32.55 12.79 -8.38
C SER A 37 32.10 14.26 -8.23
N HIS A 38 31.05 14.54 -7.44
CA HIS A 38 30.60 15.92 -7.20
C HIS A 38 31.62 16.78 -6.43
N TYR A 39 32.36 16.19 -5.49
CA TYR A 39 33.44 16.87 -4.80
C TYR A 39 34.60 17.14 -5.76
N MET A 40 35.00 16.13 -6.53
CA MET A 40 36.08 16.25 -7.50
C MET A 40 35.78 17.31 -8.57
N ARG A 41 34.53 17.41 -9.03
CA ARG A 41 34.09 18.48 -9.95
C ARG A 41 34.26 19.88 -9.38
N LYS A 42 34.24 20.05 -8.06
CA LYS A 42 34.39 21.36 -7.42
C LYS A 42 35.82 21.67 -7.01
N HIS A 43 36.59 20.65 -6.63
CA HIS A 43 37.86 20.82 -5.94
C HIS A 43 39.07 20.28 -6.72
N TYR A 44 38.88 19.46 -7.75
CA TYR A 44 39.98 18.95 -8.57
C TYR A 44 39.49 18.58 -9.99
N GLN A 45 39.15 19.61 -10.77
CA GLN A 45 38.53 19.46 -12.09
C GLN A 45 39.46 18.82 -13.12
N GLU A 46 40.76 19.13 -13.06
CA GLU A 46 41.76 18.62 -14.00
C GLU A 46 41.91 17.10 -13.86
N LEU A 47 41.97 16.60 -12.62
CA LEU A 47 42.01 15.17 -12.34
C LEU A 47 40.73 14.46 -12.79
N LEU A 48 39.56 15.07 -12.55
CA LEU A 48 38.28 14.53 -13.03
C LEU A 48 38.25 14.45 -14.57
N ALA A 49 38.71 15.51 -15.26
CA ALA A 49 38.73 15.56 -16.72
C ALA A 49 39.72 14.55 -17.31
N ALA A 50 40.93 14.42 -16.73
CA ALA A 50 41.91 13.43 -17.14
C ALA A 50 41.39 12.00 -16.94
N ALA A 51 40.76 11.70 -15.80
CA ALA A 51 40.14 10.42 -15.55
C ALA A 51 39.02 10.07 -16.55
N VAL A 52 38.19 11.05 -16.92
CA VAL A 52 37.19 10.86 -17.98
C VAL A 52 37.86 10.61 -19.34
N ARG A 53 38.94 11.32 -19.67
CA ARG A 53 39.67 11.16 -20.93
C ARG A 53 40.31 9.77 -21.08
N TYR A 54 40.97 9.28 -20.04
CA TYR A 54 41.75 8.04 -20.12
C TYR A 54 40.96 6.78 -19.74
N PHE A 55 40.00 6.87 -18.81
CA PHE A 55 39.23 5.71 -18.34
C PHE A 55 37.75 5.77 -18.75
N GLY A 56 37.33 6.80 -19.48
CA GLY A 56 35.96 7.03 -19.93
C GLY A 56 35.05 7.63 -18.86
N ASN A 57 35.24 7.31 -17.58
CA ASN A 57 34.55 7.98 -16.46
C ASN A 57 35.32 7.90 -15.15
N TRP A 58 34.95 8.79 -14.21
CA TRP A 58 35.57 8.86 -12.89
C TRP A 58 35.54 7.55 -12.11
N GLY A 59 34.41 6.84 -12.12
CA GLY A 59 34.27 5.60 -11.37
C GLY A 59 35.20 4.49 -11.88
N LYS A 60 35.39 4.39 -13.20
CA LYS A 60 36.36 3.47 -13.81
C LYS A 60 37.80 3.81 -13.41
N ALA A 61 38.17 5.10 -13.37
CA ALA A 61 39.49 5.51 -12.92
C ALA A 61 39.73 5.17 -11.43
N VAL A 62 38.73 5.40 -10.57
CA VAL A 62 38.81 5.06 -9.14
C VAL A 62 38.91 3.53 -8.94
N ASN A 63 38.13 2.75 -9.68
CA ASN A 63 38.25 1.29 -9.68
C ASN A 63 39.62 0.81 -10.19
N ALA A 64 40.15 1.41 -11.25
CA ALA A 64 41.49 1.11 -11.77
C ALA A 64 42.61 1.46 -10.78
N ALA A 65 42.37 2.42 -9.88
CA ALA A 65 43.26 2.72 -8.76
C ALA A 65 43.16 1.71 -7.60
N GLY A 66 42.32 0.67 -7.72
CA GLY A 66 42.12 -0.37 -6.71
C GLY A 66 41.10 0.00 -5.62
N LEU A 67 40.32 1.06 -5.81
CA LEU A 67 39.32 1.53 -4.85
C LEU A 67 37.91 1.24 -5.36
N SER A 68 37.02 0.72 -4.51
CA SER A 68 35.62 0.50 -4.88
C SER A 68 34.87 1.82 -4.97
N TYR A 69 34.64 2.32 -6.19
CA TYR A 69 33.89 3.58 -6.37
C TYR A 69 32.44 3.48 -5.87
N ASP A 70 31.89 2.27 -5.81
CA ASP A 70 30.55 2.01 -5.28
C ASP A 70 30.41 2.34 -3.79
N GLU A 71 31.51 2.25 -3.03
CA GLU A 71 31.62 2.60 -1.61
C GLU A 71 31.95 4.08 -1.41
N ILE A 72 32.66 4.68 -2.36
CA ILE A 72 33.10 6.08 -2.30
C ILE A 72 32.01 7.06 -2.75
N ARG A 73 31.18 6.67 -3.72
CA ARG A 73 30.18 7.56 -4.30
C ARG A 73 29.11 7.94 -3.27
N ARG A 74 28.72 9.22 -3.30
CA ARG A 74 27.72 9.78 -2.37
C ARG A 74 26.30 9.22 -2.59
N TYR A 75 25.96 8.87 -3.83
CA TYR A 75 24.65 8.32 -4.17
C TYR A 75 24.82 6.92 -4.74
N ARG A 76 24.04 5.96 -4.23
CA ARG A 76 23.98 4.60 -4.76
C ARG A 76 23.61 4.68 -6.25
N ALA A 77 24.46 4.14 -7.12
CA ALA A 77 24.04 3.94 -8.50
C ALA A 77 23.14 2.73 -8.57
N TRP A 78 22.07 2.92 -9.33
CA TRP A 78 21.16 1.88 -9.72
C TRP A 78 21.55 1.41 -11.12
N SER A 79 21.36 0.13 -11.37
CA SER A 79 21.29 -0.44 -12.71
C SER A 79 19.95 -1.16 -12.84
N LYS A 80 19.54 -1.51 -14.06
CA LYS A 80 18.31 -2.28 -14.26
C LYS A 80 18.40 -3.62 -13.53
N GLU A 81 19.55 -4.28 -13.63
CA GLU A 81 19.84 -5.58 -13.02
C GLU A 81 19.77 -5.49 -11.49
N LYS A 82 20.37 -4.44 -10.90
CA LYS A 82 20.34 -4.24 -9.44
C LYS A 82 18.93 -3.96 -8.92
N ILE A 83 18.14 -3.19 -9.66
CA ILE A 83 16.73 -2.94 -9.32
C ILE A 83 15.94 -4.25 -9.38
N ILE A 84 16.12 -5.05 -10.45
CA ILE A 84 15.47 -6.36 -10.62
C ILE A 84 15.82 -7.30 -9.46
N GLN A 85 17.11 -7.46 -9.15
CA GLN A 85 17.58 -8.32 -8.05
C GLN A 85 16.98 -7.89 -6.71
N MET A 86 16.93 -6.57 -6.46
CA MET A 86 16.34 -6.05 -5.23
C MET A 86 14.83 -6.30 -5.17
N ILE A 87 14.10 -6.08 -6.26
CA ILE A 87 12.67 -6.40 -6.35
C ILE A 87 12.42 -7.88 -6.04
N GLN A 88 13.19 -8.78 -6.66
CA GLN A 88 13.08 -10.23 -6.44
C GLN A 88 13.43 -10.63 -5.00
N GLN A 89 14.46 -10.01 -4.41
CA GLN A 89 14.82 -10.23 -3.01
C GLN A 89 13.68 -9.82 -2.07
N LEU A 90 13.16 -8.59 -2.23
CA LEU A 90 12.08 -8.06 -1.41
C LEU A 90 10.79 -8.87 -1.55
N TYR A 91 10.49 -9.35 -2.77
CA TYR A 91 9.37 -10.25 -3.00
C TYR A 91 9.50 -11.56 -2.20
N ARG A 92 10.68 -12.20 -2.24
CA ARG A 92 10.96 -13.42 -1.46
C ARG A 92 10.88 -13.20 0.05
N GLN A 93 11.12 -11.98 0.52
CA GLN A 93 11.00 -11.59 1.92
C GLN A 93 9.55 -11.26 2.34
N GLY A 94 8.59 -11.26 1.40
CA GLY A 94 7.20 -10.91 1.68
C GLY A 94 6.95 -9.42 1.87
N THR A 95 7.88 -8.56 1.44
CA THR A 95 7.75 -7.10 1.54
C THR A 95 6.62 -6.59 0.64
N ASP A 96 5.88 -5.59 1.10
CA ASP A 96 4.87 -4.90 0.28
C ASP A 96 5.54 -4.10 -0.85
N LEU A 97 5.48 -4.65 -2.07
CA LEU A 97 6.05 -4.04 -3.27
C LEU A 97 5.11 -3.05 -3.97
N SER A 98 4.00 -2.67 -3.35
CA SER A 98 3.13 -1.63 -3.89
C SER A 98 3.90 -0.32 -4.05
N PHE A 99 3.59 0.43 -5.11
CA PHE A 99 4.30 1.67 -5.42
C PHE A 99 4.31 2.65 -4.23
N ARG A 100 3.20 2.74 -3.51
CA ARG A 100 3.08 3.61 -2.33
C ARG A 100 3.98 3.14 -1.19
N ALA A 101 3.96 1.85 -0.84
CA ALA A 101 4.80 1.32 0.22
C ALA A 101 6.29 1.52 -0.10
N MET A 102 6.68 1.23 -1.34
CA MET A 102 8.06 1.36 -1.81
C MET A 102 8.53 2.81 -1.91
N MET A 103 7.68 3.74 -2.34
CA MET A 103 8.02 5.15 -2.51
C MET A 103 8.04 5.93 -1.18
N LEU A 104 7.22 5.55 -0.20
CA LEU A 104 7.19 6.20 1.12
C LEU A 104 8.17 5.57 2.12
N GLY A 105 8.81 4.45 1.78
CA GLY A 105 9.75 3.73 2.64
C GLY A 105 11.22 3.96 2.30
N GLU A 106 12.09 3.10 2.86
CA GLU A 106 13.54 3.14 2.68
C GLU A 106 14.02 2.91 1.24
N TYR A 107 13.15 2.34 0.40
CA TYR A 107 13.44 2.02 -0.99
C TYR A 107 13.07 3.13 -1.98
N ALA A 108 12.65 4.31 -1.50
CA ALA A 108 12.29 5.43 -2.36
C ALA A 108 13.36 5.76 -3.44
N PRO A 109 14.68 5.77 -3.14
CA PRO A 109 15.70 6.02 -4.16
C PRO A 109 15.71 4.97 -5.28
N MET A 110 15.39 3.71 -4.98
CA MET A 110 15.26 2.64 -5.97
C MET A 110 14.07 2.90 -6.88
N VAL A 111 12.92 3.24 -6.30
CA VAL A 111 11.69 3.55 -7.05
C VAL A 111 11.91 4.75 -7.97
N TYR A 112 12.54 5.82 -7.46
CA TYR A 112 12.90 6.99 -8.26
C TYR A 112 13.82 6.67 -9.44
N ALA A 113 14.74 5.71 -9.30
CA ALA A 113 15.55 5.25 -10.41
C ALA A 113 14.73 4.43 -11.40
N ALA A 114 13.92 3.49 -10.91
CA ALA A 114 13.13 2.57 -11.71
C ALA A 114 12.14 3.27 -12.65
N ILE A 115 11.46 4.32 -12.17
CA ILE A 115 10.46 5.06 -12.96
C ILE A 115 11.04 5.97 -14.04
N ARG A 116 12.37 6.15 -14.10
CA ARG A 116 12.97 7.01 -15.14
C ARG A 116 12.88 6.33 -16.51
N PRO A 117 12.70 7.11 -17.61
CA PRO A 117 12.60 6.55 -18.96
C PRO A 117 13.80 5.71 -19.41
N ASN A 118 15.02 6.09 -18.99
CA ASN A 118 16.24 5.35 -19.32
C ASN A 118 16.42 4.04 -18.51
N TYR A 119 15.54 3.79 -17.53
CA TYR A 119 15.44 2.52 -16.82
C TYR A 119 14.23 1.75 -17.34
N PHE A 120 13.12 1.74 -16.60
CA PHE A 120 11.90 1.00 -16.97
C PHE A 120 10.74 1.91 -17.37
N GLY A 121 10.84 3.22 -17.10
CA GLY A 121 9.79 4.22 -17.37
C GLY A 121 8.59 4.15 -16.43
N SER A 122 8.39 3.05 -15.71
CA SER A 122 7.36 2.90 -14.69
C SER A 122 7.72 1.81 -13.67
N TRP A 123 7.13 1.86 -12.49
CA TRP A 123 7.29 0.80 -11.48
C TRP A 123 6.66 -0.51 -11.96
N LYS A 124 5.56 -0.44 -12.71
CA LYS A 124 4.91 -1.61 -13.34
C LYS A 124 5.88 -2.38 -14.23
N ASN A 125 6.58 -1.66 -15.10
CA ASN A 125 7.56 -2.26 -16.01
C ASN A 125 8.77 -2.84 -15.27
N ALA A 126 9.17 -2.24 -14.15
CA ALA A 126 10.23 -2.77 -13.30
C ALA A 126 9.83 -4.10 -12.64
N LEU A 127 8.58 -4.22 -12.16
CA LEU A 127 8.03 -5.47 -11.63
C LEU A 127 7.96 -6.56 -12.71
N LEU A 128 7.47 -6.21 -13.91
CA LEU A 128 7.42 -7.13 -15.05
C LEU A 128 8.81 -7.62 -15.44
N ALA A 129 9.80 -6.72 -15.51
CA ALA A 129 11.18 -7.07 -15.81
C ALA A 129 11.81 -7.96 -14.72
N ALA A 130 11.29 -7.91 -13.49
CA ALA A 130 11.69 -8.79 -12.41
C ALA A 130 10.97 -10.16 -12.43
N GLY A 131 10.10 -10.40 -13.41
CA GLY A 131 9.31 -11.64 -13.54
C GLY A 131 8.09 -11.69 -12.62
N LEU A 132 7.66 -10.54 -12.07
CA LEU A 132 6.50 -10.46 -11.20
C LEU A 132 5.31 -9.91 -11.98
N ALA A 133 4.14 -10.55 -11.82
CA ALA A 133 2.88 -10.02 -12.33
C ALA A 133 2.44 -8.83 -11.45
N PRO A 134 2.39 -7.59 -11.98
CA PRO A 134 2.03 -6.43 -11.17
C PRO A 134 0.62 -6.52 -10.58
N GLU A 135 -0.28 -7.27 -11.22
CA GLU A 135 -1.65 -7.52 -10.78
C GLU A 135 -1.72 -8.25 -9.43
N ASP A 136 -0.73 -9.09 -9.12
CA ASP A 136 -0.61 -9.79 -7.83
C ASP A 136 0.03 -8.91 -6.75
N ILE A 137 0.78 -7.87 -7.16
CA ILE A 137 1.50 -6.94 -6.28
C ILE A 137 0.65 -5.73 -5.90
N TYR A 138 -0.08 -5.18 -6.87
CA TYR A 138 -1.01 -4.09 -6.64
C TYR A 138 -2.20 -4.66 -5.88
N ARG A 139 -2.14 -4.61 -4.53
CA ARG A 139 -3.24 -4.89 -3.59
C ARG A 139 -4.56 -4.16 -3.93
N TYR A 140 -4.52 -3.24 -4.88
CA TYR A 140 -5.69 -2.74 -5.58
C TYR A 140 -5.84 -3.51 -6.90
N LYS A 141 -6.41 -4.73 -6.82
CA LYS A 141 -7.26 -5.22 -7.92
C LYS A 141 -8.10 -4.03 -8.32
N THR A 142 -8.10 -3.65 -9.59
CA THR A 142 -9.09 -2.72 -10.10
C THR A 142 -10.43 -3.28 -9.67
N TRP A 143 -11.09 -2.61 -8.72
CA TRP A 143 -12.37 -3.03 -8.17
C TRP A 143 -13.43 -2.79 -9.24
N LYS A 144 -13.43 -3.69 -10.23
CA LYS A 144 -14.58 -3.97 -11.07
C LYS A 144 -15.66 -4.52 -10.15
N ASN A 145 -16.92 -4.28 -10.51
CA ASN A 145 -18.05 -4.69 -9.69
C ASN A 145 -17.97 -6.20 -9.40
N GLU A 146 -17.59 -6.99 -10.40
CA GLU A 146 -17.44 -8.45 -10.31
C GLU A 146 -16.41 -8.84 -9.25
N ASN A 147 -15.23 -8.21 -9.26
CA ASN A 147 -14.16 -8.47 -8.27
C ASN A 147 -14.59 -8.14 -6.84
N ILE A 148 -15.43 -7.11 -6.65
CA ILE A 148 -15.97 -6.76 -5.32
C ILE A 148 -16.91 -7.87 -4.86
N LEU A 149 -17.81 -8.33 -5.73
CA LEU A 149 -18.77 -9.39 -5.40
C LEU A 149 -18.07 -10.73 -5.15
N GLU A 150 -17.06 -11.08 -5.93
CA GLU A 150 -16.22 -12.26 -5.71
C GLU A 150 -15.49 -12.22 -4.37
N GLU A 151 -14.91 -11.07 -4.01
CA GLU A 151 -14.24 -10.92 -2.72
C GLU A 151 -15.22 -11.05 -1.55
N ILE A 152 -16.42 -10.48 -1.67
CA ILE A 152 -17.49 -10.64 -0.68
C ILE A 152 -17.85 -12.13 -0.51
N ARG A 153 -18.02 -12.87 -1.62
CA ARG A 153 -18.30 -14.31 -1.59
C ARG A 153 -17.14 -15.10 -0.97
N ARG A 154 -15.89 -14.76 -1.31
CA ARG A 154 -14.70 -15.41 -0.74
C ARG A 154 -14.68 -15.26 0.78
N LEU A 155 -14.83 -14.04 1.28
CA LEU A 155 -14.84 -13.75 2.71
C LEU A 155 -16.00 -14.45 3.44
N TYR A 156 -17.17 -14.52 2.81
CA TYR A 156 -18.30 -15.30 3.35
C TYR A 156 -17.96 -16.79 3.48
N ASN A 157 -17.38 -17.39 2.44
CA ASN A 157 -17.00 -18.82 2.44
C ASN A 157 -15.85 -19.12 3.42
N GLU A 158 -14.99 -18.15 3.69
CA GLU A 158 -13.94 -18.22 4.72
C GLU A 158 -14.48 -18.05 6.14
N GLY A 159 -15.80 -17.80 6.31
CA GLY A 159 -16.43 -17.61 7.62
C GLY A 159 -16.14 -16.25 8.25
N ALA A 160 -15.71 -15.26 7.47
CA ALA A 160 -15.47 -13.91 7.98
C ALA A 160 -16.78 -13.23 8.41
N ASP A 161 -16.72 -12.46 9.50
CA ASP A 161 -17.86 -11.62 9.91
C ASP A 161 -17.98 -10.42 8.95
N LEU A 162 -18.94 -10.51 8.04
CA LEU A 162 -19.26 -9.46 7.06
C LEU A 162 -20.19 -8.38 7.61
N SER A 163 -20.38 -8.28 8.92
CA SER A 163 -21.11 -7.16 9.51
C SER A 163 -20.40 -5.85 9.16
N SER A 164 -21.18 -4.80 8.88
CA SER A 164 -20.62 -3.51 8.45
C SER A 164 -19.54 -2.97 9.41
N LYS A 165 -19.73 -3.18 10.73
CA LYS A 165 -18.79 -2.75 11.76
C LYS A 165 -17.46 -3.51 11.67
N GLN A 166 -17.51 -4.82 11.47
CA GLN A 166 -16.31 -5.63 11.38
C GLN A 166 -15.55 -5.37 10.08
N MET A 167 -16.28 -5.20 8.98
CA MET A 167 -15.70 -4.86 7.69
C MET A 167 -15.08 -3.45 7.65
N GLU A 168 -15.64 -2.48 8.37
CA GLU A 168 -14.98 -1.17 8.56
C GLU A 168 -13.63 -1.29 9.27
N LYS A 169 -13.47 -2.26 10.18
CA LYS A 169 -12.23 -2.48 10.93
C LYS A 169 -11.20 -3.27 10.13
N ASN A 170 -11.62 -4.36 9.52
CA ASN A 170 -10.71 -5.36 8.92
C ASN A 170 -10.53 -5.21 7.40
N ALA A 171 -11.47 -4.55 6.73
CA ALA A 171 -11.52 -4.46 5.27
C ALA A 171 -12.11 -3.11 4.81
N SER A 172 -11.61 -2.01 5.41
CA SER A 172 -12.14 -0.66 5.25
C SER A 172 -12.20 -0.19 3.79
N SER A 173 -11.22 -0.58 2.97
CA SER A 173 -11.18 -0.28 1.54
C SER A 173 -12.30 -0.97 0.77
N LEU A 174 -12.53 -2.27 1.01
CA LEU A 174 -13.55 -3.06 0.34
C LEU A 174 -14.95 -2.49 0.63
N ILE A 175 -15.27 -2.25 1.90
CA ILE A 175 -16.60 -1.71 2.26
C ILE A 175 -16.82 -0.30 1.73
N ALA A 176 -15.81 0.57 1.73
CA ALA A 176 -15.92 1.91 1.19
C ALA A 176 -16.19 1.90 -0.32
N ILE A 177 -15.49 1.03 -1.07
CA ILE A 177 -15.66 0.91 -2.51
C ILE A 177 -16.99 0.25 -2.85
N ALA A 178 -17.38 -0.80 -2.13
CA ALA A 178 -18.67 -1.45 -2.27
C ALA A 178 -19.84 -0.47 -2.04
N ARG A 179 -19.77 0.37 -0.99
CA ARG A 179 -20.76 1.44 -0.76
C ARG A 179 -20.83 2.42 -1.92
N ARG A 180 -19.68 2.83 -2.48
CA ARG A 180 -19.63 3.76 -3.61
C ARG A 180 -20.21 3.16 -4.90
N ARG A 181 -19.99 1.87 -5.14
CA ARG A 181 -20.40 1.19 -6.39
C ARG A 181 -21.84 0.67 -6.37
N PHE A 182 -22.29 0.18 -5.23
CA PHE A 182 -23.60 -0.48 -5.07
C PHE A 182 -24.56 0.33 -4.18
N GLY A 183 -24.18 1.54 -3.76
CA GLY A 183 -24.97 2.43 -2.90
C GLY A 183 -24.90 2.09 -1.41
N SER A 184 -24.78 0.81 -1.04
CA SER A 184 -24.63 0.38 0.35
C SER A 184 -23.91 -0.96 0.46
N TRP A 185 -23.40 -1.27 1.67
CA TRP A 185 -22.80 -2.58 1.94
C TRP A 185 -23.82 -3.71 1.87
N SER A 186 -25.05 -3.47 2.33
CA SER A 186 -26.14 -4.45 2.23
C SER A 186 -26.46 -4.76 0.77
N ALA A 187 -26.58 -3.74 -0.08
CA ALA A 187 -26.84 -3.93 -1.51
C ALA A 187 -25.70 -4.70 -2.20
N ALA A 188 -24.44 -4.45 -1.82
CA ALA A 188 -23.31 -5.21 -2.35
C ALA A 188 -23.36 -6.70 -1.94
N ILE A 189 -23.73 -6.99 -0.69
CA ILE A 189 -23.91 -8.38 -0.20
C ILE A 189 -25.08 -9.06 -0.92
N GLU A 190 -26.20 -8.37 -1.09
CA GLU A 190 -27.36 -8.89 -1.82
C GLU A 190 -27.03 -9.16 -3.29
N GLN A 191 -26.29 -8.27 -3.97
CA GLN A 191 -25.81 -8.52 -5.33
C GLN A 191 -24.76 -9.64 -5.40
N ALA A 192 -24.04 -9.89 -4.31
CA ALA A 192 -23.17 -11.05 -4.20
C ALA A 192 -23.97 -12.37 -4.07
N GLY A 193 -25.31 -12.30 -3.96
CA GLY A 193 -26.20 -13.46 -3.80
C GLY A 193 -26.36 -13.90 -2.36
N LEU A 194 -25.97 -13.07 -1.40
CA LEU A 194 -26.00 -13.38 0.03
C LEU A 194 -27.15 -12.65 0.73
N ASN A 195 -27.76 -13.30 1.72
CA ASN A 195 -28.82 -12.68 2.52
C ASN A 195 -28.23 -11.80 3.63
N TYR A 196 -28.19 -10.47 3.43
CA TYR A 196 -27.63 -9.55 4.40
C TYR A 196 -28.37 -9.57 5.76
N ASP A 197 -29.67 -9.87 5.76
CA ASP A 197 -30.47 -9.92 6.99
C ASP A 197 -30.05 -11.07 7.91
N ALA A 198 -29.51 -12.15 7.35
CA ALA A 198 -28.94 -13.27 8.10
C ALA A 198 -27.52 -12.99 8.62
N ILE A 199 -26.81 -12.05 8.00
CA ILE A 199 -25.39 -11.75 8.29
C ILE A 199 -25.24 -10.60 9.29
N ARG A 200 -26.18 -9.65 9.29
CA ARG A 200 -26.07 -8.48 10.17
C ARG A 200 -26.31 -8.84 11.64
N ASN A 201 -25.50 -8.23 12.51
CA ASN A 201 -25.65 -8.39 13.96
C ASN A 201 -26.92 -7.74 14.56
N ARG A 202 -27.54 -6.78 13.86
CA ARG A 202 -28.73 -6.06 14.36
C ARG A 202 -29.89 -6.20 13.38
N LYS A 203 -30.96 -6.88 13.81
CA LYS A 203 -32.21 -6.99 13.05
C LYS A 203 -32.80 -5.60 12.77
N ARG A 204 -33.14 -5.34 11.50
CA ARG A 204 -33.88 -4.16 11.05
C ARG A 204 -35.35 -4.51 11.14
N TRP A 205 -36.07 -3.68 11.88
CA TRP A 205 -37.50 -3.84 12.05
C TRP A 205 -38.24 -2.99 11.01
N SER A 206 -39.32 -3.55 10.46
CA SER A 206 -40.35 -2.85 9.72
C SER A 206 -41.70 -3.10 10.38
N LYS A 207 -42.74 -2.35 10.02
CA LYS A 207 -44.09 -2.59 10.57
C LYS A 207 -44.58 -3.99 10.18
N GLU A 208 -44.29 -4.41 8.96
CA GLU A 208 -44.66 -5.69 8.38
C GLU A 208 -43.97 -6.84 9.13
N LEU A 209 -42.66 -6.73 9.37
CA LEU A 209 -41.91 -7.73 10.16
C LEU A 209 -42.40 -7.83 11.61
N ILE A 210 -42.80 -6.70 12.20
CA ILE A 210 -43.38 -6.69 13.55
C ILE A 210 -44.74 -7.39 13.54
N ILE A 211 -45.60 -7.11 12.55
CA ILE A 211 -46.91 -7.76 12.40
C ILE A 211 -46.76 -9.27 12.19
N GLN A 212 -45.86 -9.69 11.28
CA GLN A 212 -45.57 -11.10 11.04
C GLN A 212 -45.05 -11.80 12.31
N GLY A 213 -44.16 -11.14 13.06
CA GLY A 213 -43.68 -11.66 14.35
C GLY A 213 -44.81 -11.84 15.35
N ILE A 214 -45.73 -10.88 15.46
CA ILE A 214 -46.89 -10.96 16.36
C ILE A 214 -47.83 -12.10 15.94
N ARG A 215 -48.12 -12.25 14.65
CA ARG A 215 -48.96 -13.34 14.13
C ARG A 215 -48.33 -14.70 14.40
N SER A 216 -47.04 -14.85 14.14
CA SER A 216 -46.31 -16.10 14.41
C SER A 216 -46.34 -16.49 15.89
N LEU A 217 -46.21 -15.53 16.82
CA LEU A 217 -46.33 -15.81 18.26
C LEU A 217 -47.75 -16.24 18.65
N LYS A 218 -48.78 -15.67 18.01
CA LYS A 218 -50.18 -16.10 18.21
C LYS A 218 -50.39 -17.53 17.71
N ASP A 219 -49.88 -17.85 16.54
CA ASP A 219 -50.02 -19.18 15.92
C ASP A 219 -49.30 -20.26 16.75
N GLN A 220 -48.21 -19.90 17.41
CA GLN A 220 -47.50 -20.75 18.38
C GLN A 220 -48.22 -20.86 19.74
N GLY A 221 -49.39 -20.21 19.91
CA GLY A 221 -50.15 -20.21 21.16
C GLY A 221 -49.51 -19.39 22.29
N ILE A 222 -48.51 -18.55 21.99
CA ILE A 222 -47.83 -17.74 23.00
C ILE A 222 -48.73 -16.55 23.36
N PRO A 223 -49.07 -16.37 24.66
CA PRO A 223 -49.88 -15.24 25.09
C PRO A 223 -49.22 -13.91 24.71
N LEU A 224 -49.94 -13.07 23.95
CA LEU A 224 -49.46 -11.75 23.49
C LEU A 224 -49.44 -10.67 24.58
N THR A 225 -49.35 -11.07 25.85
CA THR A 225 -49.24 -10.13 26.98
C THR A 225 -47.87 -9.47 26.98
N SER A 226 -47.81 -8.19 27.37
CA SER A 226 -46.57 -7.42 27.34
C SER A 226 -45.45 -8.04 28.18
N THR A 227 -45.78 -8.68 29.30
CA THR A 227 -44.82 -9.37 30.17
C THR A 227 -44.21 -10.57 29.47
N ARG A 228 -45.05 -11.44 28.89
CA ARG A 228 -44.58 -12.68 28.26
C ARG A 228 -43.70 -12.41 27.04
N ILE A 229 -44.04 -11.41 26.23
CA ILE A 229 -43.29 -11.13 25.00
C ILE A 229 -41.94 -10.47 25.32
N ARG A 230 -41.81 -9.73 26.42
CA ARG A 230 -40.49 -9.25 26.87
C ARG A 230 -39.54 -10.39 27.25
N GLU A 231 -40.06 -11.51 27.73
CA GLU A 231 -39.27 -12.70 28.05
C GLU A 231 -38.90 -13.48 26.78
N VAL A 232 -39.89 -13.70 25.90
CA VAL A 232 -39.73 -14.57 24.72
C VAL A 232 -39.01 -13.86 23.58
N ASP A 233 -39.38 -12.62 23.25
CA ASP A 233 -38.73 -11.81 22.22
C ASP A 233 -38.66 -10.33 22.64
N PRO A 234 -37.70 -9.99 23.52
CA PRO A 234 -37.48 -8.61 23.96
C PRO A 234 -37.23 -7.66 22.80
N SER A 235 -36.67 -8.14 21.70
CA SER A 235 -36.30 -7.34 20.53
C SER A 235 -37.52 -6.93 19.71
N LEU A 236 -38.48 -7.84 19.50
CA LEU A 236 -39.77 -7.57 18.88
C LEU A 236 -40.61 -6.62 19.74
N PHE A 237 -40.67 -6.85 21.06
CA PHE A 237 -41.39 -5.98 21.98
C PHE A 237 -40.84 -4.55 21.94
N ALA A 238 -39.52 -4.40 22.05
CA ALA A 238 -38.85 -3.11 22.01
C ALA A 238 -39.03 -2.41 20.65
N ALA A 239 -39.06 -3.16 19.55
CA ALA A 239 -39.33 -2.62 18.22
C ALA A 239 -40.76 -2.09 18.12
N ALA A 240 -41.76 -2.90 18.46
CA ALA A 240 -43.18 -2.52 18.41
C ALA A 240 -43.48 -1.24 19.22
N CYS A 241 -42.83 -1.06 20.37
CA CYS A 241 -43.02 0.11 21.23
C CYS A 241 -42.39 1.41 20.70
N LYS A 242 -41.55 1.39 19.66
CA LYS A 242 -40.97 2.64 19.12
C LYS A 242 -42.05 3.47 18.42
N LYS A 243 -42.07 4.79 18.70
CA LYS A 243 -43.03 5.75 18.10
C LYS A 243 -43.10 5.67 16.56
N ARG A 244 -41.96 5.46 15.89
CA ARG A 244 -41.89 5.36 14.42
C ARG A 244 -42.59 4.14 13.82
N PHE A 245 -42.88 3.12 14.62
CA PHE A 245 -43.64 1.94 14.21
C PHE A 245 -45.08 2.05 14.74
N PHE A 246 -45.35 1.55 15.95
CA PHE A 246 -46.70 1.56 16.53
C PHE A 246 -46.80 2.37 17.83
N GLY A 247 -45.67 2.69 18.46
CA GLY A 247 -45.60 3.49 19.69
C GLY A 247 -46.03 2.76 20.97
N SER A 248 -46.71 1.62 20.88
CA SER A 248 -46.96 0.72 22.00
C SER A 248 -47.24 -0.70 21.53
N TRP A 249 -46.97 -1.69 22.40
CA TRP A 249 -47.29 -3.09 22.14
C TRP A 249 -48.77 -3.31 21.84
N LYS A 250 -49.66 -2.66 22.62
CA LYS A 250 -51.11 -2.76 22.43
C LYS A 250 -51.53 -2.34 21.03
N LYS A 251 -51.02 -1.22 20.52
CA LYS A 251 -51.31 -0.73 19.16
C LYS A 251 -50.76 -1.66 18.08
N ALA A 252 -49.58 -2.24 18.30
CA ALA A 252 -48.99 -3.20 17.37
C ALA A 252 -49.83 -4.48 17.27
N VAL A 253 -50.28 -5.02 18.40
CA VAL A 253 -51.15 -6.22 18.45
C VAL A 253 -52.51 -5.94 17.80
N GLN A 254 -53.13 -4.80 18.11
CA GLN A 254 -54.37 -4.39 17.44
C GLN A 254 -54.19 -4.30 15.92
N SER A 255 -53.10 -3.71 15.45
CA SER A 255 -52.82 -3.62 14.01
C SER A 255 -52.46 -4.96 13.36
N ALA A 256 -51.93 -5.93 14.11
CA ALA A 256 -51.55 -7.23 13.58
C ALA A 256 -52.73 -8.20 13.49
N LEU A 257 -53.74 -8.01 14.36
CA LEU A 257 -54.92 -8.86 14.50
C LEU A 257 -56.21 -8.24 13.93
N ALA A 258 -56.15 -6.98 13.49
CA ALA A 258 -57.13 -6.39 12.59
C ALA A 258 -56.99 -7.01 11.19
#